data_AF-S0F7I2-F1
#
_entry.id   AF-S0F7I2-F1
#
_cell.length_a   1.000
_cell.length_b   1.000
_cell.length_c   1.000
_cell.angle_alpha   90.00
_cell.angle_beta   90.00
_cell.angle_gamma   90.00
#
_symmetry.space_group_name_H-M   'P 1'
#
loop_
_entity.id
_entity.type
_entity.pdbx_description
1 polymer ?
#
loop_
_entity_poly.entity_id
_entity_poly.type
_entity_poly.pdbx_seq_one_letter_code
_entity_poly.pdbx_strand_id
1 'polypeptide(L)'
;EYTIQFATLRLKKDFGTIKICFDVTLVCVALLCSWSLSGRIEGVREGTIIAALITGPFVRLIMPRLAFIRQWLSSETTHEVPSANGTEHFPWVITISREYGSGGHQAGEQLARQLGIAFYDKELITLAAQESHFSEEFISQNEQKLPSSLLYQMILQDYEAPLDKSLSYDDALFVTQSRIIRRIASEKPCVIVGRCANYILKNRPNTISIFLYADMPHKISRAVAEYGIPAAKAPDIIASTDKSRSDHYFHYTGLQWGDSRNYHITFDTGIIPIAQVTEIIRNLLQKEINESNQS
;
A
#
# COMPACT_ATOMS: atom_id res chain seq x y z
N GLU A 1 23.90 2.83 4.24
CA GLU A 1 23.31 1.57 4.76
C GLU A 1 22.73 0.67 3.66
N TYR A 2 21.94 1.20 2.72
CA TYR A 2 21.39 0.42 1.59
C TYR A 2 22.41 -0.39 0.78
N THR A 3 23.62 0.15 0.56
CA THR A 3 24.70 -0.53 -0.17
C THR A 3 25.25 -1.77 0.55
N ILE A 4 25.31 -1.73 1.88
CA ILE A 4 25.81 -2.84 2.73
C ILE A 4 24.75 -3.94 2.82
N GLN A 5 23.48 -3.57 2.97
CA GLN A 5 22.36 -4.52 2.98
C GLN A 5 22.23 -5.25 1.62
N PHE A 6 22.36 -4.53 0.51
CA PHE A 6 22.35 -5.11 -0.83
C PHE A 6 23.54 -6.06 -1.07
N ALA A 7 24.75 -5.70 -0.61
CA ALA A 7 25.93 -6.57 -0.69
C ALA A 7 25.80 -7.83 0.18
N THR A 8 25.13 -7.75 1.33
CA THR A 8 24.86 -8.88 2.24
C THR A 8 23.96 -9.92 1.58
N LEU A 9 22.90 -9.47 0.91
CA LEU A 9 21.98 -10.33 0.17
C LEU A 9 22.66 -11.01 -1.04
N ARG A 10 23.58 -10.31 -1.71
CA ARG A 10 24.24 -10.81 -2.93
C ARG A 10 25.42 -11.75 -2.66
N LEU A 11 26.15 -11.55 -1.56
CA LEU A 11 27.39 -12.28 -1.25
C LEU A 11 27.23 -13.40 -0.19
N LYS A 12 26.04 -13.57 0.40
CA LYS A 12 25.75 -14.58 1.45
C LYS A 12 26.77 -14.60 2.60
N LYS A 13 27.34 -13.46 2.96
CA LYS A 13 28.29 -13.30 4.08
C LYS A 13 27.66 -12.47 5.18
N ASP A 14 28.05 -12.69 6.43
CA ASP A 14 27.54 -11.94 7.59
C ASP A 14 27.72 -10.43 7.41
N PHE A 15 26.67 -9.68 7.76
CA PHE A 15 26.62 -8.22 7.70
C PHE A 15 27.84 -7.56 8.35
N GLY A 16 28.30 -8.11 9.49
CA GLY A 16 29.49 -7.62 10.18
C GLY A 16 30.77 -7.74 9.34
N THR A 17 30.93 -8.82 8.58
CA THR A 17 32.10 -9.02 7.70
C THR A 17 32.10 -8.01 6.54
N ILE A 18 30.91 -7.73 5.99
CA ILE A 18 30.77 -6.79 4.87
C ILE A 18 30.99 -5.35 5.34
N LYS A 19 30.54 -5.00 6.55
CA LYS A 19 30.79 -3.69 7.15
C LYS A 19 32.29 -3.45 7.37
N ILE A 20 33.02 -4.45 7.86
CA ILE A 20 34.49 -4.38 8.00
C ILE A 20 35.16 -4.16 6.64
N CYS A 21 34.79 -4.94 5.63
CA CYS A 21 35.35 -4.77 4.28
C CYS A 21 35.08 -3.36 3.73
N PHE A 22 33.88 -2.83 3.94
CA PHE A 22 33.50 -1.49 3.49
C PHE A 22 34.31 -0.39 4.20
N ASP A 23 34.42 -0.45 5.53
CA ASP A 23 35.18 0.54 6.30
C ASP A 23 36.69 0.49 5.98
N VAL A 24 37.24 -0.72 5.77
CA VAL A 24 38.63 -0.89 5.30
C VAL A 24 38.82 -0.28 3.90
N THR A 25 37.88 -0.48 2.97
CA THR A 25 37.97 0.13 1.63
C THR A 25 37.94 1.65 1.68
N LEU A 26 37.12 2.24 2.55
CA LEU A 26 37.08 3.69 2.74
C LEU A 26 38.40 4.24 3.29
N VAL A 27 39.02 3.55 4.25
CA VAL A 27 40.33 3.93 4.78
C VAL A 27 41.42 3.80 3.71
N CYS A 28 41.43 2.71 2.93
CA CYS A 28 42.38 2.53 1.84
C CYS A 28 42.24 3.61 0.76
N VAL A 29 41.02 3.96 0.38
CA VAL A 29 40.76 5.05 -0.58
C VAL A 29 41.21 6.39 -0.01
N ALA A 30 40.95 6.67 1.27
CA ALA A 30 41.40 7.90 1.93
C ALA A 30 42.93 8.01 1.97
N LEU A 31 43.65 6.91 2.25
CA LEU A 31 45.11 6.86 2.22
C LEU A 31 45.67 7.06 0.81
N LEU A 32 45.07 6.44 -0.20
CA LEU A 32 45.46 6.60 -1.60
C LEU A 32 45.22 8.03 -2.09
N CYS A 33 44.07 8.62 -1.77
CA CYS A 33 43.77 10.01 -2.10
C CYS A 33 44.71 10.99 -1.38
N SER A 34 44.95 10.79 -0.07
CA SER A 34 45.86 11.62 0.72
C SER A 34 47.30 11.58 0.17
N TRP A 35 47.79 10.38 -0.16
CA TRP A 35 49.10 10.21 -0.78
C TRP A 35 49.18 10.82 -2.19
N SER A 36 48.16 10.61 -3.02
CA SER A 36 48.13 11.11 -4.39
C SER A 36 47.99 12.63 -4.50
N LEU A 37 47.31 13.28 -3.54
CA LEU A 37 47.03 14.71 -3.58
C LEU A 37 48.05 15.55 -2.79
N SER A 38 48.55 15.05 -1.65
CA SER A 38 49.40 15.82 -0.75
C SER A 38 50.83 15.27 -0.64
N GLY A 39 51.13 14.10 -1.21
CA GLY A 39 52.46 13.46 -1.14
C GLY A 39 52.88 13.02 0.28
N ARG A 40 51.99 13.20 1.27
CA ARG A 40 52.14 12.80 2.67
C ARG A 40 50.77 12.38 3.18
N ILE A 41 50.74 11.41 4.11
CA ILE A 41 49.50 10.95 4.73
C ILE A 41 49.11 11.95 5.82
N GLU A 42 48.28 12.93 5.48
CA GLU A 42 47.66 13.85 6.44
C GLU A 42 46.15 13.56 6.54
N GLY A 43 45.61 13.59 7.76
CA GLY A 43 44.18 13.39 8.05
C GLY A 43 43.77 11.97 8.49
N VAL A 44 44.53 10.93 8.13
CA VAL A 44 44.30 9.55 8.61
C VAL A 44 45.33 9.23 9.68
N ARG A 45 44.93 9.37 10.96
CA ARG A 45 45.79 9.06 12.12
C ARG A 45 45.62 7.61 12.55
N GLU A 46 46.53 7.14 13.40
CA GLU A 46 46.53 5.78 13.97
C GLU A 46 45.15 5.39 14.54
N GLY A 47 44.44 6.33 15.16
CA GLY A 47 43.09 6.13 15.69
C GLY A 47 42.04 5.72 14.66
N THR A 48 42.13 6.19 13.42
CA THR A 48 41.17 5.84 12.35
C THR A 48 41.37 4.40 11.88
N ILE A 49 42.63 3.95 11.80
CA ILE A 49 43.00 2.58 11.43
C ILE A 49 42.59 1.62 12.56
N ILE A 50 42.89 2.00 13.80
CA ILE A 50 42.52 1.22 14.99
C ILE A 50 40.99 1.11 15.11
N ALA A 51 40.25 2.19 14.90
CA ALA A 51 38.78 2.17 14.92
C ALA A 51 38.22 1.23 13.82
N ALA A 52 38.69 1.33 12.59
CA ALA A 52 38.23 0.46 11.49
C ALA A 52 38.49 -1.03 11.78
N LEU A 53 39.62 -1.37 12.40
CA LEU A 53 39.98 -2.75 12.75
C LEU A 53 39.22 -3.27 13.98
N ILE A 54 38.91 -2.42 14.96
CA ILE A 54 38.23 -2.80 16.20
C ILE A 54 36.71 -2.88 16.02
N THR A 55 36.12 -2.04 15.17
CA THR A 55 34.66 -1.94 15.03
C THR A 55 34.03 -3.29 14.66
N GLY A 56 34.68 -4.07 13.81
CA GLY A 56 34.22 -5.40 13.41
C GLY A 56 34.15 -6.43 14.54
N PRO A 57 35.30 -6.76 15.18
CA PRO A 57 35.35 -7.62 16.36
C PRO A 57 34.47 -7.11 17.51
N PHE A 58 34.41 -5.79 17.72
CA PHE A 58 33.58 -5.17 18.76
C PHE A 58 32.09 -5.43 18.51
N VAL A 59 31.61 -5.23 17.28
CA VAL A 59 30.23 -5.57 16.90
C VAL A 59 29.99 -7.07 17.05
N ARG A 60 30.91 -7.95 16.62
CA ARG A 60 30.75 -9.40 16.80
C ARG A 60 30.75 -9.85 18.27
N LEU A 61 31.45 -9.15 19.16
CA LEU A 61 31.53 -9.47 20.59
C LEU A 61 30.33 -8.95 21.39
N ILE A 62 29.84 -7.75 21.03
CA ILE A 62 28.79 -7.05 21.75
C ILE A 62 27.40 -7.42 21.23
N MET A 63 27.23 -7.68 19.94
CA MET A 63 25.93 -8.00 19.34
C MET A 63 25.25 -9.26 19.93
N PRO A 64 25.97 -10.34 20.28
CA PRO A 64 25.38 -11.47 21.02
C PRO A 64 25.01 -11.14 22.46
N ARG A 65 25.73 -10.21 23.10
CA ARG A 65 25.51 -9.79 24.51
C ARG A 65 24.47 -8.69 24.66
N LEU A 66 24.20 -7.94 23.60
CA LEU A 66 23.11 -6.97 23.49
C LEU A 66 21.76 -7.61 23.10
N ALA A 67 21.69 -8.93 22.96
CA ALA A 67 20.42 -9.64 22.73
C ALA A 67 19.38 -9.35 23.82
N PHE A 68 19.81 -9.07 25.06
CA PHE A 68 18.94 -8.62 26.15
C PHE A 68 18.35 -7.21 25.89
N ILE A 69 19.11 -6.29 25.30
CA ILE A 69 18.58 -4.96 24.94
C ILE A 69 17.60 -5.08 23.77
N ARG A 70 17.71 -6.12 22.92
CA ARG A 70 16.69 -6.42 21.92
C ARG A 70 15.31 -6.63 22.56
N GLN A 71 15.22 -7.28 23.72
CA GLN A 71 13.95 -7.43 24.45
C GLN A 71 13.38 -6.09 24.96
N TRP A 72 14.25 -5.13 25.31
CA TRP A 72 13.85 -3.81 25.80
C TRP A 72 13.58 -2.80 24.68
N LEU A 73 14.24 -2.93 23.53
CA LEU A 73 13.92 -2.20 22.29
C LEU A 73 12.68 -2.77 21.58
N SER A 74 12.28 -4.01 21.91
CA SER A 74 11.06 -4.64 21.40
C SER A 74 9.84 -4.40 22.31
N SER A 75 9.97 -3.62 23.39
CA SER A 75 8.87 -3.38 24.32
C SER A 75 7.93 -2.24 23.93
N GLU A 76 8.06 -1.68 22.72
CA GLU A 76 6.93 -1.01 22.07
C GLU A 76 6.34 -1.97 21.03
N THR A 77 5.34 -2.74 21.52
CA THR A 77 4.40 -3.57 20.76
C THR A 77 5.00 -4.65 19.85
N THR A 78 5.54 -5.71 20.46
CA THR A 78 5.36 -7.06 19.89
C THR A 78 3.88 -7.42 19.88
N HIS A 79 3.19 -7.09 18.78
CA HIS A 79 2.20 -8.03 18.27
C HIS A 79 2.97 -9.24 17.75
N GLU A 80 2.57 -10.42 18.22
CA GLU A 80 3.14 -11.70 17.81
C GLU A 80 3.30 -11.74 16.28
N VAL A 81 4.53 -11.91 15.80
CA VAL A 81 4.75 -12.39 14.43
C VAL A 81 4.16 -13.80 14.42
N PRO A 82 3.12 -14.09 13.62
CA PRO A 82 2.58 -15.44 13.56
C PRO A 82 3.70 -16.39 13.19
N SER A 83 3.83 -17.45 13.98
CA SER A 83 4.68 -18.59 13.67
C SER A 83 4.50 -18.98 12.20
N ALA A 84 5.60 -19.10 11.45
CA ALA A 84 5.66 -19.51 10.05
C ALA A 84 5.22 -20.98 9.80
N ASN A 85 4.37 -21.52 10.68
CA ASN A 85 3.71 -22.81 10.58
C ASN A 85 2.17 -22.71 10.64
N GLY A 86 1.59 -21.50 10.66
CA GLY A 86 0.18 -21.29 10.37
C GLY A 86 0.02 -20.94 8.90
N THR A 87 -0.82 -21.66 8.16
CA THR A 87 -1.29 -21.20 6.85
C THR A 87 -1.84 -19.79 7.03
N GLU A 88 -1.16 -18.75 6.51
CA GLU A 88 -1.68 -17.38 6.52
C GLU A 88 -3.02 -17.39 5.77
N HIS A 89 -4.11 -17.44 6.53
CA HIS A 89 -5.45 -17.47 5.95
C HIS A 89 -5.81 -16.06 5.54
N PHE A 90 -5.60 -15.75 4.28
CA PHE A 90 -5.94 -14.48 3.67
C PHE A 90 -7.41 -14.46 3.26
N PRO A 91 -8.29 -13.68 3.91
CA PRO A 91 -9.69 -13.60 3.49
C PRO A 91 -9.81 -13.06 2.06
N TRP A 92 -10.85 -13.52 1.34
CA TRP A 92 -11.11 -13.03 -0.02
C TRP A 92 -11.59 -11.57 -0.02
N VAL A 93 -10.96 -10.75 -0.85
CA VAL A 93 -11.32 -9.34 -1.01
C VAL A 93 -11.64 -9.04 -2.46
N ILE A 94 -12.77 -8.35 -2.69
CA ILE A 94 -13.20 -7.95 -4.02
C ILE A 94 -13.21 -6.43 -4.08
N THR A 95 -12.34 -5.84 -4.88
CA THR A 95 -12.30 -4.39 -5.07
C THR A 95 -13.01 -3.99 -6.35
N ILE A 96 -13.88 -2.99 -6.29
CA ILE A 96 -14.66 -2.48 -7.43
C ILE A 96 -14.28 -1.02 -7.71
N SER A 97 -13.67 -0.78 -8.86
CA SER A 97 -13.57 0.55 -9.46
C SER A 97 -14.63 0.72 -10.54
N ARG A 98 -15.08 1.95 -10.79
CA ARG A 98 -16.28 2.16 -11.62
C ARG A 98 -16.44 3.58 -12.15
N GLU A 99 -16.98 3.69 -13.35
CA GLU A 99 -17.53 4.94 -13.88
C GLU A 99 -18.84 5.32 -13.17
N TYR A 100 -19.16 6.61 -13.15
CA TYR A 100 -20.40 7.11 -12.56
C TYR A 100 -21.60 6.68 -13.41
N GLY A 101 -22.63 6.09 -12.79
CA GLY A 101 -23.78 5.57 -13.54
C GLY A 101 -23.55 4.20 -14.20
N SER A 102 -22.43 3.53 -13.97
CA SER A 102 -22.22 2.11 -14.36
C SER A 102 -22.91 1.10 -13.42
N GLY A 103 -23.51 1.55 -12.32
CA GLY A 103 -24.10 0.65 -11.33
C GLY A 103 -23.11 -0.08 -10.43
N GLY A 104 -21.83 0.36 -10.38
CA GLY A 104 -20.82 -0.35 -9.60
C GLY A 104 -21.04 -0.37 -8.08
N HIS A 105 -21.78 0.58 -7.51
CA HIS A 105 -22.18 0.51 -6.10
C HIS A 105 -23.20 -0.63 -5.88
N GLN A 106 -24.26 -0.67 -6.70
CA GLN A 106 -25.28 -1.74 -6.65
C GLN A 106 -24.66 -3.12 -6.90
N ALA A 107 -23.70 -3.21 -7.84
CA ALA A 107 -22.98 -4.45 -8.11
C ALA A 107 -22.24 -4.94 -6.86
N GLY A 108 -21.56 -4.04 -6.14
CA GLY A 108 -20.85 -4.40 -4.92
C GLY A 108 -21.78 -4.80 -3.78
N GLU A 109 -22.87 -4.07 -3.59
CA GLU A 109 -23.87 -4.40 -2.57
C GLU A 109 -24.54 -5.76 -2.87
N GLN A 110 -24.96 -5.98 -4.12
CA GLN A 110 -25.56 -7.23 -4.55
C GLN A 110 -24.58 -8.40 -4.37
N LEU A 111 -23.32 -8.23 -4.76
CA LEU A 111 -22.28 -9.25 -4.62
C LEU A 111 -22.01 -9.59 -3.16
N ALA A 112 -21.89 -8.58 -2.29
CA ALA A 112 -21.69 -8.78 -0.86
C ALA A 112 -22.85 -9.54 -0.22
N ARG A 113 -24.10 -9.19 -0.57
CA ARG A 113 -25.30 -9.90 -0.12
C ARG A 113 -25.34 -11.34 -0.60
N GLN A 114 -25.02 -11.60 -1.87
CA GLN A 114 -25.01 -12.95 -2.44
C GLN A 114 -23.96 -13.86 -1.79
N LEU A 115 -22.80 -13.30 -1.44
CA LEU A 115 -21.69 -14.04 -0.82
C LEU A 115 -21.79 -14.10 0.72
N GLY A 116 -22.66 -13.30 1.34
CA GLY A 116 -22.75 -13.19 2.80
C GLY A 116 -21.53 -12.54 3.44
N ILE A 117 -20.89 -11.59 2.75
CA ILE A 117 -19.66 -10.92 3.19
C ILE A 117 -19.88 -9.41 3.40
N ALA A 118 -18.94 -8.74 4.08
CA ALA A 118 -19.07 -7.32 4.38
C ALA A 118 -18.95 -6.44 3.13
N PHE A 119 -19.63 -5.29 3.12
CA PHE A 119 -19.58 -4.29 2.06
C PHE A 119 -19.07 -2.97 2.61
N TYR A 120 -18.05 -2.41 1.96
CA TYR A 120 -17.45 -1.12 2.32
C TYR A 120 -17.38 -0.21 1.09
N ASP A 121 -17.98 0.96 1.19
CA ASP A 121 -17.91 1.99 0.16
C ASP A 121 -17.05 3.18 0.59
N LYS A 122 -17.04 4.22 -0.25
CA LYS A 122 -16.32 5.46 0.04
C LYS A 122 -16.77 6.06 1.37
N GLU A 123 -18.06 6.09 1.66
CA GLU A 123 -18.61 6.80 2.82
C GLU A 123 -18.23 6.09 4.12
N LEU A 124 -18.42 4.77 4.18
CA LEU A 124 -18.04 3.97 5.34
C LEU A 124 -16.54 4.02 5.63
N ILE A 125 -15.71 3.96 4.58
CA ILE A 125 -14.24 4.06 4.75
C ILE A 125 -13.84 5.46 5.20
N THR A 126 -14.52 6.50 4.71
CA THR A 126 -14.24 7.88 5.11
C THR A 126 -14.68 8.13 6.55
N LEU A 127 -15.84 7.61 6.95
CA LEU A 127 -16.33 7.71 8.32
C LEU A 127 -15.39 6.98 9.28
N ALA A 128 -15.01 5.74 8.96
CA ALA A 128 -14.04 4.99 9.77
C ALA A 128 -12.68 5.72 9.86
N ALA A 129 -12.27 6.43 8.82
CA ALA A 129 -11.05 7.25 8.83
C ALA A 129 -11.18 8.45 9.79
N GLN A 130 -12.33 9.12 9.78
CA GLN A 130 -12.60 10.26 10.65
C GLN A 130 -12.76 9.86 12.12
N GLU A 131 -13.42 8.73 12.40
CA GLU A 131 -13.58 8.19 13.75
C GLU A 131 -12.29 7.62 14.34
N SER A 132 -11.29 7.30 13.51
CA SER A 132 -10.01 6.74 13.97
C SER A 132 -9.11 7.72 14.75
N HIS A 133 -9.58 8.95 15.05
CA HIS A 133 -8.94 9.93 15.94
C HIS A 133 -7.41 10.04 15.81
N PHE A 134 -6.90 10.24 14.59
CA PHE A 134 -5.61 10.92 14.44
C PHE A 134 -5.89 12.43 14.47
N SER A 135 -5.41 13.09 15.52
CA SER A 135 -5.90 14.37 16.06
C SER A 135 -6.01 15.50 15.04
N GLU A 136 -7.08 16.29 15.15
CA GLU A 136 -7.21 17.58 14.49
C GLU A 136 -6.00 18.51 14.81
N GLU A 137 -5.36 18.36 15.98
CA GLU A 137 -4.11 19.03 16.32
C GLU A 137 -2.90 18.63 15.44
N PHE A 138 -2.87 17.43 14.87
CA PHE A 138 -1.78 16.98 14.00
C PHE A 138 -1.79 17.68 12.63
N ILE A 139 -2.99 18.03 12.16
CA ILE A 139 -3.27 18.57 10.83
C ILE A 139 -3.16 20.11 10.81
N SER A 140 -3.49 20.77 11.93
CA SER A 140 -3.63 22.23 11.96
C SER A 140 -2.32 23.02 11.78
N GLN A 141 -1.16 22.35 11.66
CA GLN A 141 0.16 23.01 11.64
C GLN A 141 0.96 22.86 10.34
N ASN A 142 0.50 22.12 9.31
CA ASN A 142 1.37 21.85 8.15
C ASN A 142 0.65 21.82 6.80
N GLU A 143 0.88 22.84 5.96
CA GLU A 143 0.48 22.90 4.54
C GLU A 143 1.65 22.57 3.60
N GLN A 144 2.12 21.33 3.56
CA GLN A 144 3.09 20.93 2.52
C GLN A 144 2.67 19.63 1.83
N LYS A 145 2.80 19.60 0.49
CA LYS A 145 2.59 18.40 -0.33
C LYS A 145 3.86 17.56 -0.29
N LEU A 146 3.73 16.27 0.03
CA LEU A 146 4.87 15.35 0.03
C LEU A 146 5.26 14.94 -1.41
N PRO A 147 6.54 14.59 -1.64
CA PRO A 147 6.96 13.90 -2.86
C PRO A 147 6.26 12.53 -2.98
N SER A 148 5.77 12.19 -4.17
CA SER A 148 4.98 10.97 -4.44
C SER A 148 5.64 9.66 -4.01
N SER A 149 6.99 9.61 -3.96
CA SER A 149 7.74 8.43 -3.52
C SER A 149 7.63 8.14 -2.02
N LEU A 150 7.53 9.19 -1.18
CA LEU A 150 7.38 9.03 0.27
C LEU A 150 5.93 8.64 0.61
N LEU A 151 4.94 9.26 -0.05
CA LEU A 151 3.54 8.84 0.04
C LEU A 151 3.38 7.37 -0.33
N TYR A 152 4.00 6.93 -1.43
CA TYR A 152 3.98 5.54 -1.86
C TYR A 152 4.54 4.57 -0.81
N GLN A 153 5.61 4.93 -0.10
CA GLN A 153 6.16 4.11 0.99
C GLN A 153 5.21 4.05 2.19
N MET A 154 4.64 5.18 2.60
CA MET A 154 3.67 5.24 3.70
C MET A 154 2.39 4.47 3.39
N ILE A 155 1.94 4.55 2.14
CA ILE A 155 0.87 3.71 1.62
C ILE A 155 1.37 2.27 1.75
N LEU A 156 2.38 1.79 1.03
CA LEU A 156 2.63 0.35 0.92
C LEU A 156 3.19 -0.40 2.14
N GLN A 157 3.81 0.27 3.12
CA GLN A 157 4.58 -0.43 4.17
C GLN A 157 3.88 -0.57 5.52
N ASP A 158 2.56 -0.37 5.62
CA ASP A 158 1.84 -0.40 6.92
C ASP A 158 2.59 0.37 8.01
N TYR A 159 3.08 1.54 7.62
CA TYR A 159 3.95 2.33 8.47
C TYR A 159 3.10 2.86 9.64
N GLU A 160 3.19 2.21 10.81
CA GLU A 160 2.57 2.67 12.07
C GLU A 160 3.30 3.86 12.69
N ALA A 161 4.39 4.35 12.07
CA ALA A 161 5.09 5.50 12.61
C ALA A 161 4.16 6.73 12.67
N PRO A 162 4.32 7.56 13.71
CA PRO A 162 3.60 8.82 13.85
C PRO A 162 3.65 9.59 12.53
N LEU A 163 2.52 10.19 12.15
CA LEU A 163 2.38 10.95 10.91
C LEU A 163 3.21 12.25 10.92
N ASP A 164 4.17 12.42 11.85
CA ASP A 164 4.99 13.59 12.27
C ASP A 164 5.73 14.38 11.17
N LYS A 165 5.40 14.16 9.89
CA LYS A 165 5.85 14.95 8.75
C LYS A 165 4.68 15.41 7.88
N SER A 166 4.45 16.73 7.92
CA SER A 166 4.10 17.62 6.80
C SER A 166 3.27 17.03 5.64
N LEU A 167 2.09 16.48 5.95
CA LEU A 167 1.12 16.00 4.96
C LEU A 167 0.03 17.05 4.73
N SER A 168 -0.47 17.18 3.48
CA SER A 168 -1.74 17.88 3.25
C SER A 168 -2.90 17.10 3.87
N TYR A 169 -4.02 17.76 4.15
CA TYR A 169 -5.23 17.12 4.68
C TYR A 169 -5.67 15.93 3.81
N ASP A 170 -5.68 16.10 2.49
CA ASP A 170 -6.09 15.06 1.55
C ASP A 170 -5.13 13.87 1.55
N ASP A 171 -3.82 14.12 1.65
CA ASP A 171 -2.81 13.06 1.72
C ASP A 171 -2.93 12.28 3.05
N ALA A 172 -3.10 12.98 4.17
CA ALA A 172 -3.31 12.36 5.47
C ALA A 172 -4.59 11.50 5.46
N LEU A 173 -5.69 12.02 4.90
CA LEU A 173 -6.93 11.27 4.74
C LEU A 173 -6.71 10.02 3.89
N PHE A 174 -6.00 10.12 2.76
CA PHE A 174 -5.74 8.98 1.89
C PHE A 174 -4.86 7.90 2.56
N VAL A 175 -3.85 8.31 3.33
CA VAL A 175 -3.02 7.39 4.13
C VAL A 175 -3.87 6.66 5.15
N THR A 176 -4.75 7.36 5.88
CA THR A 176 -5.67 6.76 6.85
C THR A 176 -6.66 5.80 6.17
N GLN A 177 -7.25 6.20 5.05
CA GLN A 177 -8.11 5.32 4.25
C GLN A 177 -7.37 4.05 3.80
N SER A 178 -6.10 4.18 3.41
CA SER A 178 -5.26 3.05 3.00
C SER A 178 -4.99 2.07 4.14
N ARG A 179 -4.69 2.57 5.34
CA ARG A 179 -4.52 1.75 6.56
C ARG A 179 -5.82 0.99 6.90
N ILE A 180 -6.96 1.67 6.85
CA ILE A 180 -8.27 1.06 7.10
C ILE A 180 -8.57 -0.03 6.08
N ILE A 181 -8.35 0.23 4.79
CA ILE A 181 -8.56 -0.76 3.72
C ILE A 181 -7.74 -2.03 3.96
N ARG A 182 -6.49 -1.92 4.42
CA ARG A 182 -5.68 -3.12 4.73
C ARG A 182 -6.17 -3.86 5.95
N ARG A 183 -6.56 -3.12 7.00
CA ARG A 183 -7.10 -3.71 8.22
C ARG A 183 -8.39 -4.49 7.95
N ILE A 184 -9.37 -3.89 7.27
CA ILE A 184 -10.62 -4.60 6.95
C ILE A 184 -10.35 -5.82 6.05
N ALA A 185 -9.37 -5.70 5.15
CA ALA A 185 -8.97 -6.76 4.24
C ALA A 185 -8.24 -7.92 4.93
N SER A 186 -7.61 -7.71 6.09
CA SER A 186 -6.94 -8.77 6.86
C SER A 186 -7.89 -9.48 7.83
N GLU A 187 -8.95 -8.81 8.29
CA GLU A 187 -9.87 -9.35 9.28
C GLU A 187 -10.90 -10.34 8.70
N LYS A 188 -11.63 -9.95 7.64
CA LYS A 188 -12.77 -10.73 7.12
C LYS A 188 -12.93 -10.61 5.60
N PRO A 189 -13.59 -11.58 4.93
CA PRO A 189 -13.92 -11.44 3.52
C PRO A 189 -14.83 -10.22 3.29
N CYS A 190 -14.58 -9.46 2.24
CA CYS A 190 -15.34 -8.24 1.97
C CYS A 190 -15.31 -7.76 0.51
N VAL A 191 -16.27 -6.91 0.17
CA VAL A 191 -16.33 -6.11 -1.06
C VAL A 191 -16.00 -4.67 -0.72
N ILE A 192 -15.08 -4.05 -1.48
CA ILE A 192 -14.64 -2.67 -1.30
C ILE A 192 -14.86 -1.87 -2.58
N VAL A 193 -15.58 -0.75 -2.53
CA VAL A 193 -15.87 0.09 -3.70
C VAL A 193 -15.06 1.39 -3.70
N GLY A 194 -14.10 1.51 -4.62
CA GLY A 194 -13.34 2.73 -4.88
C GLY A 194 -12.10 2.93 -4.02
N ARG A 195 -11.78 4.20 -3.72
CA ARG A 195 -10.67 4.63 -2.85
C ARG A 195 -9.30 4.04 -3.21
N CYS A 196 -9.06 3.77 -4.50
CA CYS A 196 -7.85 3.11 -4.99
C CYS A 196 -7.58 1.74 -4.34
N ALA A 197 -8.61 1.04 -3.85
CA ALA A 197 -8.47 -0.23 -3.14
C ALA A 197 -7.75 -1.30 -4.00
N ASN A 198 -7.99 -1.31 -5.31
CA ASN A 198 -7.28 -2.19 -6.24
C ASN A 198 -5.76 -1.99 -6.22
N TYR A 199 -5.31 -0.74 -6.05
CA TYR A 199 -3.90 -0.41 -5.98
C TYR A 199 -3.32 -0.67 -4.60
N ILE A 200 -4.07 -0.30 -3.55
CA ILE A 200 -3.69 -0.50 -2.15
C ILE A 200 -3.48 -1.98 -1.83
N LEU A 201 -4.27 -2.86 -2.45
CA LEU A 201 -4.25 -4.31 -2.27
C LEU A 201 -3.59 -5.08 -3.42
N LYS A 202 -2.86 -4.41 -4.33
CA LYS A 202 -2.36 -5.00 -5.60
C LYS A 202 -1.50 -6.28 -5.47
N ASN A 203 -0.81 -6.45 -4.34
CA ASN A 203 0.07 -7.60 -4.08
C ASN A 203 -0.48 -8.52 -2.99
N ARG A 204 -1.73 -8.30 -2.58
CA ARG A 204 -2.38 -9.07 -1.52
C ARG A 204 -2.95 -10.36 -2.12
N PRO A 205 -2.62 -11.55 -1.59
CA PRO A 205 -3.26 -12.81 -2.02
C PRO A 205 -4.78 -12.76 -1.85
N ASN A 206 -5.50 -13.60 -2.60
CA ASN A 206 -6.97 -13.70 -2.52
C ASN A 206 -7.70 -12.35 -2.75
N THR A 207 -7.17 -11.53 -3.65
CA THR A 207 -7.77 -10.24 -4.00
C THR A 207 -8.16 -10.21 -5.48
N ILE A 208 -9.44 -9.99 -5.78
CA ILE A 208 -9.95 -9.77 -7.13
C ILE A 208 -10.27 -8.28 -7.30
N SER A 209 -9.91 -7.73 -8.45
CA SER A 209 -10.07 -6.30 -8.74
C SER A 209 -10.85 -6.18 -10.04
N ILE A 210 -11.99 -5.49 -9.98
CA ILE A 210 -12.87 -5.33 -11.14
C ILE A 210 -13.09 -3.85 -11.45
N PHE A 211 -13.25 -3.56 -12.75
CA PHE A 211 -13.64 -2.24 -13.25
C PHE A 211 -14.98 -2.31 -13.99
N LEU A 212 -15.92 -1.44 -13.62
CA LEU A 212 -17.25 -1.38 -14.23
C LEU A 212 -17.43 -0.07 -15.00
N TYR A 213 -17.78 -0.18 -16.27
CA TYR A 213 -18.04 0.95 -17.15
C TYR A 213 -19.32 0.76 -17.93
N ALA A 214 -19.79 1.81 -18.62
CA ALA A 214 -20.90 1.74 -19.56
C ALA A 214 -20.82 2.93 -20.53
N ASP A 215 -21.45 2.80 -21.69
CA ASP A 215 -21.67 3.91 -22.59
C ASP A 215 -22.57 4.99 -21.98
N MET A 216 -22.40 6.23 -22.46
CA MET A 216 -23.06 7.41 -21.90
C MET A 216 -24.60 7.31 -21.84
N PRO A 217 -25.32 6.76 -22.84
CA PRO A 217 -26.76 6.55 -22.75
C PRO A 217 -27.19 5.69 -21.55
N HIS A 218 -26.53 4.55 -21.30
CA HIS A 218 -26.84 3.69 -20.16
C HIS A 218 -26.47 4.36 -18.83
N LYS A 219 -25.35 5.09 -18.78
CA LYS A 219 -24.96 5.88 -17.58
C LYS A 219 -25.99 6.95 -17.24
N ILE A 220 -26.49 7.69 -18.23
CA ILE A 220 -27.52 8.72 -18.05
C ILE A 220 -28.84 8.08 -17.61
N SER A 221 -29.29 7.01 -18.29
CA SER A 221 -30.52 6.32 -17.95
C SER A 221 -30.54 5.88 -16.50
N ARG A 222 -29.42 5.28 -16.03
CA ARG A 222 -29.26 4.85 -14.65
C ARG A 222 -29.19 6.03 -13.67
N ALA A 223 -28.40 7.07 -13.99
CA ALA A 223 -28.27 8.25 -13.14
C ALA A 223 -29.62 8.98 -12.92
N VAL A 224 -30.47 9.02 -13.95
CA VAL A 224 -31.81 9.61 -13.85
C VAL A 224 -32.75 8.71 -13.05
N ALA A 225 -32.83 7.42 -13.42
CA ALA A 225 -33.80 6.49 -12.87
C ALA A 225 -33.52 6.13 -11.40
N GLU A 226 -32.25 5.95 -11.04
CA GLU A 226 -31.86 5.42 -9.74
C GLU A 226 -31.33 6.50 -8.79
N TYR A 227 -30.62 7.51 -9.32
CA TYR A 227 -29.98 8.54 -8.49
C TYR A 227 -30.76 9.85 -8.46
N GLY A 228 -31.89 9.93 -9.19
CA GLY A 228 -32.76 11.11 -9.24
C GLY A 228 -32.10 12.34 -9.86
N ILE A 229 -31.04 12.16 -10.65
CA ILE A 229 -30.34 13.27 -11.29
C ILE A 229 -31.22 13.82 -12.43
N PRO A 230 -31.41 15.15 -12.54
CA PRO A 230 -32.09 15.73 -13.69
C PRO A 230 -31.39 15.35 -14.99
N ALA A 231 -32.13 14.83 -15.97
CA ALA A 231 -31.58 14.33 -17.23
C ALA A 231 -30.69 15.35 -17.96
N ALA A 232 -31.05 16.64 -17.91
CA ALA A 232 -30.25 17.72 -18.49
C ALA A 232 -28.87 17.92 -17.83
N LYS A 233 -28.72 17.56 -16.54
CA LYS A 233 -27.46 17.70 -15.78
C LYS A 233 -26.67 16.40 -15.70
N ALA A 234 -27.28 15.26 -16.03
CA ALA A 234 -26.64 13.94 -15.92
C ALA A 234 -25.31 13.85 -16.68
N PRO A 235 -25.19 14.33 -17.94
CA PRO A 235 -23.92 14.26 -18.67
C PRO A 235 -22.76 14.97 -17.95
N ASP A 236 -23.00 16.19 -17.46
CA ASP A 236 -21.99 17.00 -16.80
C ASP A 236 -21.58 16.42 -15.45
N ILE A 237 -22.54 15.89 -14.68
CA ILE A 237 -22.28 15.24 -13.39
C ILE A 237 -21.47 13.96 -13.60
N ILE A 238 -21.80 13.15 -14.60
CA ILE A 238 -21.04 11.94 -14.96
C ILE A 238 -19.60 12.33 -15.30
N ALA A 239 -19.42 13.26 -16.24
CA ALA A 239 -18.11 13.67 -16.72
C ALA A 239 -17.23 14.28 -15.62
N SER A 240 -17.78 15.18 -14.81
CA SER A 240 -17.04 15.82 -13.70
C SER A 240 -16.67 14.82 -12.60
N THR A 241 -17.55 13.86 -12.30
CA THR A 241 -17.28 12.82 -11.29
C THR A 241 -16.22 11.83 -11.77
N ASP A 242 -16.32 11.37 -13.02
CA ASP A 242 -15.34 10.45 -13.61
C ASP A 242 -13.97 11.13 -13.77
N LYS A 243 -13.95 12.42 -14.13
CA LYS A 243 -12.71 13.21 -14.16
C LYS A 243 -12.08 13.30 -12.77
N SER A 244 -12.87 13.61 -11.74
CA SER A 244 -12.39 13.68 -10.36
C SER A 244 -11.84 12.33 -9.87
N ARG A 245 -12.48 11.21 -10.24
CA ARG A 245 -12.00 9.85 -9.92
C ARG A 245 -10.69 9.54 -10.64
N SER A 246 -10.59 9.90 -11.91
CA SER A 246 -9.38 9.72 -12.72
C SER A 246 -8.20 10.52 -12.16
N ASP A 247 -8.42 11.79 -11.82
CA ASP A 247 -7.39 12.67 -11.26
C ASP A 247 -6.92 12.18 -9.89
N HIS A 248 -7.84 11.79 -9.02
CA HIS A 248 -7.51 11.19 -7.72
C HIS A 248 -6.71 9.88 -7.88
N TYR A 249 -7.14 9.00 -8.78
CA TYR A 249 -6.45 7.74 -9.03
C TYR A 249 -5.04 7.98 -9.58
N PHE A 250 -4.88 8.86 -10.56
CA PHE A 250 -3.58 9.22 -11.12
C PHE A 250 -2.66 9.85 -10.07
N HIS A 251 -3.18 10.76 -9.24
CA HIS A 251 -2.42 11.43 -8.20
C HIS A 251 -1.77 10.45 -7.22
N TYR A 252 -2.52 9.45 -6.74
CA TYR A 252 -2.03 8.51 -5.72
C TYR A 252 -1.36 7.24 -6.26
N THR A 253 -1.66 6.86 -7.51
CA THR A 253 -1.15 5.60 -8.07
C THR A 253 -0.11 5.81 -9.17
N GLY A 254 -0.11 6.98 -9.83
CA GLY A 254 0.63 7.26 -11.06
C GLY A 254 0.09 6.51 -12.29
N LEU A 255 -1.04 5.80 -12.16
CA LEU A 255 -1.60 4.93 -13.20
C LEU A 255 -2.85 5.55 -13.83
N GLN A 256 -3.14 5.13 -15.07
CA GLN A 256 -4.34 5.56 -15.77
C GLN A 256 -5.59 4.84 -15.24
N TRP A 257 -6.57 5.61 -14.79
CA TRP A 257 -7.85 5.07 -14.35
C TRP A 257 -8.65 4.49 -15.52
N GLY A 258 -9.26 3.32 -15.33
CA GLY A 258 -10.00 2.60 -16.38
C GLY A 258 -9.13 1.81 -17.37
N ASP A 259 -7.80 1.87 -17.27
CA ASP A 259 -6.92 0.97 -18.03
C ASP A 259 -7.10 -0.47 -17.54
N SER A 260 -7.47 -1.38 -18.44
CA SER A 260 -7.77 -2.77 -18.11
C SER A 260 -6.62 -3.51 -17.44
N ARG A 261 -5.36 -3.08 -17.68
CA ARG A 261 -4.16 -3.68 -17.07
C ARG A 261 -4.04 -3.45 -15.57
N ASN A 262 -4.82 -2.51 -15.01
CA ASN A 262 -4.84 -2.18 -13.58
C ASN A 262 -5.88 -2.99 -12.79
N TYR A 263 -6.61 -3.87 -13.48
CA TYR A 263 -7.71 -4.67 -12.93
C TYR A 263 -7.57 -6.12 -13.41
N HIS A 264 -8.15 -7.05 -12.67
CA HIS A 264 -8.21 -8.45 -13.08
C HIS A 264 -9.30 -8.65 -14.13
N ILE A 265 -10.42 -7.93 -14.02
CA ILE A 265 -11.58 -8.08 -14.91
C ILE A 265 -12.24 -6.72 -15.14
N THR A 266 -12.69 -6.45 -16.37
CA THR A 266 -13.46 -5.24 -16.71
C THR A 266 -14.79 -5.63 -17.35
N PHE A 267 -15.90 -5.02 -16.93
CA PHE A 267 -17.22 -5.28 -17.51
C PHE A 267 -17.88 -4.01 -18.06
N ASP A 268 -18.45 -4.16 -19.25
CA ASP A 268 -19.42 -3.21 -19.80
C ASP A 268 -20.82 -3.53 -19.24
N THR A 269 -21.29 -2.69 -18.33
CA THR A 269 -22.60 -2.80 -17.66
C THR A 269 -23.75 -2.19 -18.46
N GLY A 270 -23.47 -1.60 -19.63
CA GLY A 270 -24.48 -1.28 -20.64
C GLY A 270 -24.89 -2.52 -21.43
N ILE A 271 -23.95 -3.45 -21.64
CA ILE A 271 -24.20 -4.71 -22.37
C ILE A 271 -24.54 -5.85 -21.40
N ILE A 272 -23.79 -5.98 -20.29
CA ILE A 272 -23.92 -7.09 -19.34
C ILE A 272 -24.65 -6.58 -18.09
N PRO A 273 -25.86 -7.09 -17.78
CA PRO A 273 -26.59 -6.68 -16.59
C PRO A 273 -25.81 -6.94 -15.30
N ILE A 274 -25.99 -6.06 -14.30
CA ILE A 274 -25.31 -6.15 -12.99
C ILE A 274 -25.49 -7.54 -12.33
N ALA A 275 -26.67 -8.13 -12.47
CA ALA A 275 -26.95 -9.47 -11.95
C ALA A 275 -26.06 -10.56 -12.59
N GLN A 276 -25.74 -10.45 -13.88
CA GLN A 276 -24.82 -11.38 -14.55
C GLN A 276 -23.37 -11.13 -14.16
N VAL A 277 -22.97 -9.86 -14.02
CA VAL A 277 -21.62 -9.51 -13.54
C VAL A 277 -21.35 -10.10 -12.15
N THR A 278 -22.29 -9.92 -11.21
CA THR A 278 -22.15 -10.44 -9.85
C THR A 278 -22.10 -11.98 -9.82
N GLU A 279 -22.92 -12.62 -10.64
CA GLU A 279 -22.92 -14.08 -10.81
C GLU A 279 -21.60 -14.63 -11.37
N ILE A 280 -21.01 -13.97 -12.37
CA ILE A 280 -19.69 -14.35 -12.92
C ILE A 280 -18.62 -14.29 -11.82
N ILE A 281 -18.57 -13.20 -11.05
CA ILE A 281 -17.60 -13.04 -9.96
C ILE A 281 -17.82 -14.06 -8.84
N ARG A 282 -19.08 -14.31 -8.48
CA ARG A 282 -19.45 -15.33 -7.49
C ARG A 282 -18.94 -16.71 -7.89
N ASN A 283 -19.14 -17.10 -9.16
CA ASN A 283 -18.70 -18.40 -9.66
C ASN A 283 -17.17 -18.54 -9.71
N LEU A 284 -16.45 -17.45 -10.04
CA LEU A 284 -14.98 -17.44 -9.98
C LEU A 284 -14.48 -17.71 -8.56
N LEU A 285 -15.04 -17.02 -7.56
CA LEU A 285 -14.64 -17.19 -6.16
C LEU A 285 -14.99 -18.57 -5.61
N GLN A 286 -16.16 -19.10 -5.96
CA GLN A 286 -16.59 -20.40 -5.46
C GLN A 286 -15.70 -21.54 -5.99
N LYS A 287 -15.20 -21.42 -7.22
CA LYS A 287 -14.21 -22.35 -7.77
C LYS A 287 -12.91 -22.32 -6.97
N GLU A 288 -12.36 -21.14 -6.72
CA GLU A 288 -11.11 -20.96 -5.98
C GLU A 288 -11.22 -21.42 -4.51
N ILE A 289 -12.35 -21.15 -3.85
CA ILE A 289 -12.63 -21.62 -2.49
C ILE A 289 -12.69 -23.16 -2.44
N ASN A 290 -13.32 -23.79 -3.44
CA ASN A 290 -13.43 -25.25 -3.50
C ASN A 290 -12.07 -25.92 -3.78
N GLU A 291 -11.24 -25.34 -4.64
CA GLU A 291 -9.89 -25.84 -4.93
C GLU A 291 -8.94 -25.66 -3.73
N SER A 292 -9.08 -24.57 -2.98
CA SER A 292 -8.33 -24.32 -1.74
C SER A 292 -8.69 -25.27 -0.59
N ASN A 293 -9.92 -25.81 -0.58
CA ASN A 293 -10.36 -26.78 0.44
C ASN A 293 -10.01 -28.24 0.09
N GLN A 294 -9.50 -28.51 -1.12
CA GLN A 294 -9.12 -29.84 -1.59
C GLN A 294 -7.60 -30.06 -1.63
N SER A 295 -6.80 -29.03 -1.38
CA SER A 295 -5.33 -29.05 -1.32
C SER A 295 -4.83 -29.02 0.12
#